data_AF-A0A5T1DYL0-F1
#
_entry.id   AF-A0A5T1DYL0-F1
#
_cell.length_a   1.000
_cell.length_b   1.000
_cell.length_c   1.000
_cell.angle_alpha   90.00
_cell.angle_beta   90.00
_cell.angle_gamma   90.00
#
_symmetry.space_group_name_H-M   'P 1'
#
loop_
_entity.id
_entity.type
_entity.pdbx_description
1 polymer ?
#
loop_
_entity_poly.entity_id
_entity_poly.type
_entity_poly.pdbx_seq_one_letter_code
_entity_poly.pdbx_strand_id
1 'polypeptide(L)'
;KFDFSEEIKLIQNENITIDKEYDFTYLVPPVEDYKTAIEEYNFRMDPVKLAPLQKQIKEKDNIISALNQEKTTLQNELNSFPIKKQRLELANLEQDLIIKKLESKKLAKSLGIKMSIINPKITFIQANSAKARIQNHLSYKLGQALIANSKSILGYIRMPYVLSYIKDKHKFEQKAYEEKIKENPNLALPPLETYPDYNEALKEKECFTYKLGEAL
;
A
#
# COMPACT_ATOMS: atom_id res chain seq x y z
N LYS A 1 -45.72 -20.58 -9.07
CA LYS A 1 -47.01 -20.02 -8.64
C LYS A 1 -48.04 -21.06 -9.07
N PHE A 2 -48.68 -21.76 -8.14
CA PHE A 2 -49.73 -22.71 -8.52
C PHE A 2 -50.92 -21.90 -9.01
N ASP A 3 -51.39 -22.19 -10.22
CA ASP A 3 -52.47 -21.47 -10.88
C ASP A 3 -53.67 -22.42 -11.00
N PHE A 4 -54.59 -22.29 -10.06
CA PHE A 4 -55.81 -23.08 -9.98
C PHE A 4 -56.99 -22.42 -10.71
N SER A 5 -56.72 -21.42 -11.56
CA SER A 5 -57.77 -20.58 -12.16
C SER A 5 -58.73 -21.37 -13.06
N GLU A 6 -58.24 -22.40 -13.76
CA GLU A 6 -59.09 -23.26 -14.61
C GLU A 6 -59.94 -24.23 -13.79
N GLU A 7 -59.39 -24.82 -12.73
CA GLU A 7 -60.14 -25.72 -11.83
C GLU A 7 -61.23 -24.95 -11.05
N ILE A 8 -60.95 -23.71 -10.63
CA ILE A 8 -61.95 -22.84 -9.98
C ILE A 8 -63.08 -22.47 -10.95
N LYS A 9 -62.78 -22.16 -12.22
CA LYS A 9 -63.79 -21.87 -13.25
C LYS A 9 -64.68 -23.07 -13.57
N LEU A 10 -64.12 -24.28 -13.58
CA LEU A 10 -64.87 -25.53 -13.79
C LEU A 10 -65.90 -25.74 -12.68
N ILE A 11 -65.50 -25.55 -11.42
CA ILE A 11 -66.38 -25.74 -10.25
C ILE A 11 -67.44 -24.64 -10.14
N GLN A 12 -67.13 -23.40 -10.52
CA GLN A 12 -68.09 -22.28 -10.47
C GLN A 12 -69.22 -22.37 -11.51
N ASN A 13 -69.03 -23.11 -12.60
CA ASN A 13 -70.03 -23.29 -13.65
C ASN A 13 -70.96 -24.49 -13.42
N GLU A 14 -70.66 -25.34 -12.44
CA GLU A 14 -71.55 -26.40 -11.98
C GLU A 14 -72.35 -25.91 -10.76
N ASN A 15 -73.68 -25.88 -10.85
CA ASN A 15 -74.54 -25.67 -9.68
C ASN A 15 -74.53 -26.93 -8.80
N ILE A 16 -73.40 -27.16 -8.12
CA ILE A 16 -73.22 -28.30 -7.21
C ILE A 16 -74.10 -28.04 -5.99
N THR A 17 -75.20 -28.78 -5.90
CA THR A 17 -76.10 -28.72 -4.75
C THR A 17 -75.60 -29.75 -3.74
N ILE A 18 -74.88 -29.29 -2.71
CA ILE A 18 -74.35 -30.16 -1.66
C ILE A 18 -75.47 -30.46 -0.66
N ASP A 19 -75.67 -31.74 -0.34
CA ASP A 19 -76.62 -32.14 0.70
C ASP A 19 -76.19 -31.54 2.04
N LYS A 20 -77.15 -31.06 2.83
CA LYS A 20 -76.88 -30.37 4.10
C LYS A 20 -76.10 -31.24 5.10
N GLU A 21 -76.21 -32.56 5.00
CA GLU A 21 -75.43 -33.49 5.83
C GLU A 21 -73.91 -33.44 5.53
N TYR A 22 -73.53 -32.99 4.33
CA TYR A 22 -72.14 -32.91 3.87
C TYR A 22 -71.66 -31.47 3.59
N ASP A 23 -72.45 -30.46 3.93
CA ASP A 23 -72.06 -29.05 3.83
C ASP A 23 -71.19 -28.65 5.03
N PHE A 24 -69.87 -28.73 4.85
CA PHE A 24 -68.89 -28.34 5.87
C PHE A 24 -68.40 -26.90 5.73
N THR A 25 -69.08 -26.04 4.96
CA THR A 25 -68.65 -24.64 4.78
C THR A 25 -68.57 -23.88 6.10
N TYR A 26 -69.39 -24.25 7.09
CA TYR A 26 -69.34 -23.70 8.45
C TYR A 26 -68.06 -24.04 9.24
N LEU A 27 -67.30 -25.07 8.83
CA LEU A 27 -66.00 -25.42 9.43
C LEU A 27 -64.85 -24.58 8.87
N VAL A 28 -65.05 -23.94 7.73
CA VAL A 28 -64.04 -23.09 7.08
C VAL A 28 -64.37 -21.63 7.45
N PRO A 29 -63.60 -21.01 8.35
CA PRO A 29 -63.81 -19.60 8.66
C PRO A 29 -63.67 -18.73 7.41
N PRO A 30 -64.34 -17.56 7.38
CA PRO A 30 -64.22 -16.60 6.30
C PRO A 30 -62.76 -16.30 5.91
N VAL A 31 -62.52 -16.06 4.62
CA VAL A 31 -61.17 -15.78 4.09
C VAL A 31 -60.56 -14.53 4.76
N GLU A 32 -61.40 -13.58 5.15
CA GLU A 32 -61.07 -12.37 5.89
C GLU A 32 -60.42 -12.66 7.26
N ASP A 33 -60.82 -13.75 7.93
CA ASP A 33 -60.27 -14.12 9.24
C ASP A 33 -58.84 -14.63 9.10
N TYR A 34 -58.54 -15.39 8.04
CA TYR A 34 -57.18 -15.83 7.73
C TYR A 34 -56.27 -14.65 7.38
N LYS A 35 -56.78 -13.67 6.62
CA LYS A 35 -56.03 -12.45 6.30
C LYS A 35 -55.67 -11.68 7.58
N THR A 36 -56.66 -11.46 8.44
CA THR A 36 -56.47 -10.79 9.73
C THR A 36 -55.43 -11.50 10.60
N ALA A 37 -55.52 -12.83 10.69
CA ALA A 37 -54.58 -13.64 11.46
C ALA A 37 -53.14 -13.56 10.93
N ILE A 38 -52.95 -13.54 9.60
CA ILE A 38 -51.63 -13.39 8.97
C ILE A 38 -51.06 -11.99 9.22
N GLU A 39 -51.89 -10.95 9.06
CA GLU A 39 -51.47 -9.56 9.30
C GLU A 39 -51.07 -9.33 10.76
N GLU A 40 -51.86 -9.85 11.72
CA GLU A 40 -51.55 -9.76 13.13
C GLU A 40 -50.27 -10.54 13.50
N TYR A 41 -50.08 -11.73 12.94
CA TYR A 41 -48.86 -12.51 13.12
C TYR A 41 -47.63 -11.76 12.60
N ASN A 42 -47.70 -11.20 11.38
CA ASN A 42 -46.61 -10.43 10.79
C ASN A 42 -46.31 -9.17 11.63
N PHE A 43 -47.34 -8.43 12.05
CA PHE A 43 -47.19 -7.26 12.90
C PHE A 43 -46.43 -7.56 14.20
N ARG A 44 -46.70 -8.71 14.83
CA ARG A 44 -46.01 -9.13 16.06
C ARG A 44 -44.58 -9.63 15.78
N MET A 45 -44.36 -10.32 14.67
CA MET A 45 -43.09 -11.00 14.38
C MET A 45 -42.06 -10.12 13.66
N ASP A 46 -42.49 -9.15 12.86
CA ASP A 46 -41.60 -8.29 12.09
C ASP A 46 -40.63 -7.49 12.97
N PRO A 47 -41.04 -6.87 14.09
CA PRO A 47 -40.11 -6.20 15.01
C PRO A 47 -39.07 -7.16 15.59
N VAL A 48 -39.48 -8.39 15.90
CA VAL A 48 -38.59 -9.43 16.47
C VAL A 48 -37.55 -9.87 15.45
N LYS A 49 -37.97 -10.07 14.19
CA LYS A 49 -37.07 -10.41 13.07
C LYS A 49 -36.11 -9.26 12.72
N LEU A 50 -36.57 -8.01 12.84
CA LEU A 50 -35.78 -6.81 12.52
C LEU A 50 -34.83 -6.38 13.65
N ALA A 51 -35.13 -6.69 14.91
CA ALA A 51 -34.31 -6.35 16.06
C ALA A 51 -32.80 -6.66 15.93
N PRO A 52 -32.37 -7.86 15.46
CA PRO A 52 -30.93 -8.15 15.30
C PRO A 52 -30.27 -7.27 14.22
N LEU A 53 -30.98 -6.94 13.14
CA LEU A 53 -30.47 -6.05 12.10
C LEU A 53 -30.35 -4.61 12.60
N GLN A 54 -31.36 -4.12 13.33
CA GLN A 54 -31.34 -2.80 13.96
C GLN A 54 -30.20 -2.68 14.97
N LYS A 55 -29.94 -3.74 15.76
CA LYS A 55 -28.80 -3.79 16.69
C LYS A 55 -27.47 -3.67 15.95
N GLN A 56 -27.29 -4.40 14.85
CA GLN A 56 -26.08 -4.33 14.03
C GLN A 56 -25.89 -2.95 13.37
N ILE A 57 -26.98 -2.33 12.89
CA ILE A 57 -26.94 -0.97 12.33
C ILE A 57 -26.47 0.01 13.40
N LYS A 58 -27.08 -0.01 14.60
CA LYS A 58 -26.71 0.86 15.70
C LYS A 58 -25.24 0.70 16.12
N GLU A 59 -24.74 -0.53 16.14
CA GLU A 59 -23.34 -0.80 16.46
C GLU A 59 -22.39 -0.25 15.39
N LYS A 60 -22.72 -0.43 14.11
CA LYS A 60 -21.97 0.16 13.00
C LYS A 60 -21.99 1.69 13.03
N ASP A 61 -23.12 2.30 13.33
CA ASP A 61 -23.24 3.76 13.45
C ASP A 61 -22.37 4.32 14.58
N ASN A 62 -22.32 3.62 15.72
CA ASN A 62 -21.44 4.00 16.83
C ASN A 62 -19.96 3.94 16.41
N ILE A 63 -19.56 2.88 15.70
CA ILE A 63 -18.18 2.73 15.21
C ILE A 63 -17.85 3.84 14.21
N ILE A 64 -18.75 4.13 13.26
CA ILE A 64 -18.56 5.19 12.27
C ILE A 64 -18.43 6.55 12.96
N SER A 65 -19.26 6.82 13.98
CA SER A 65 -19.17 8.05 14.77
C SER A 65 -17.83 8.20 15.47
N ALA A 66 -17.36 7.12 16.14
CA ALA A 66 -16.06 7.10 16.81
C ALA A 66 -14.88 7.33 15.85
N LEU A 67 -14.88 6.63 14.70
CA LEU A 67 -13.85 6.80 13.66
C LEU A 67 -13.84 8.22 13.09
N ASN A 68 -15.00 8.83 12.88
CA ASN A 68 -15.10 10.20 12.41
C ASN A 68 -14.54 11.19 13.45
N GLN A 69 -14.84 10.99 14.73
CA GLN A 69 -14.28 11.81 15.80
C GLN A 69 -12.75 11.69 15.84
N GLU A 70 -12.20 10.48 15.80
CA GLU A 70 -10.75 10.25 15.77
C GLU A 70 -10.08 10.94 14.58
N LYS A 71 -10.68 10.82 13.39
CA LYS A 71 -10.20 11.52 12.18
C LYS A 71 -10.15 13.03 12.38
N THR A 72 -11.17 13.63 13.00
CA THR A 72 -11.16 15.08 13.29
C THR A 72 -10.06 15.46 14.27
N THR A 73 -9.83 14.66 15.30
CA THR A 73 -8.74 14.88 16.28
C THR A 73 -7.38 14.85 15.60
N LEU A 74 -7.10 13.80 14.82
CA LEU A 74 -5.83 13.65 14.09
C LEU A 74 -5.61 14.79 13.08
N GLN A 75 -6.69 15.24 12.42
CA GLN A 75 -6.59 16.35 11.47
C GLN A 75 -6.32 17.69 12.18
N ASN A 76 -6.85 17.89 13.38
CA ASN A 76 -6.55 19.05 14.20
C ASN A 76 -5.11 19.00 14.75
N GLU A 77 -4.64 17.83 15.17
CA GLU A 77 -3.25 17.62 15.57
C GLU A 77 -2.28 17.89 14.43
N LEU A 78 -2.52 17.36 13.23
CA LEU A 78 -1.69 17.60 12.04
C LEU A 78 -1.62 19.10 11.67
N ASN A 79 -2.71 19.82 11.92
CA ASN A 79 -2.80 21.26 11.68
C ASN A 79 -2.33 22.12 12.85
N SER A 80 -1.87 21.50 13.94
CA SER A 80 -1.37 22.20 15.11
C SER A 80 -0.16 23.07 14.76
N PHE A 81 -0.05 24.18 15.48
CA PHE A 81 1.01 25.17 15.30
C PHE A 81 2.44 24.57 15.33
N PRO A 82 2.78 23.62 16.22
CA PRO A 82 4.11 23.00 16.25
C PRO A 82 4.45 22.23 14.97
N ILE A 83 3.52 21.44 14.44
CA ILE A 83 3.74 20.64 13.22
C ILE A 83 3.87 21.55 11.99
N LYS A 84 3.04 22.59 11.89
CA LYS A 84 3.17 23.60 10.82
C LYS A 84 4.54 24.30 10.85
N LYS A 85 5.04 24.64 12.04
CA LYS A 85 6.37 25.25 12.22
C LYS A 85 7.48 24.30 11.75
N GLN A 86 7.44 23.04 12.17
CA GLN A 86 8.42 22.02 11.73
C GLN A 86 8.40 21.82 10.21
N ARG A 87 7.22 21.78 9.59
CA ARG A 87 7.10 21.68 8.12
C ARG A 87 7.69 22.88 7.40
N LEU A 88 7.49 24.08 7.93
CA LEU A 88 8.06 25.30 7.35
C LEU A 88 9.59 25.32 7.49
N GLU A 89 10.11 24.86 8.63
CA GLU A 89 11.55 24.74 8.88
C GLU A 89 12.21 23.74 7.92
N LEU A 90 11.58 22.57 7.71
CA LEU A 90 12.03 21.61 6.69
C LEU A 90 12.00 22.20 5.28
N ALA A 91 10.94 22.90 4.91
CA ALA A 91 10.83 23.54 3.59
C ALA A 91 11.90 24.61 3.37
N ASN A 92 12.25 25.38 4.40
CA ASN A 92 13.34 26.36 4.34
C ASN A 92 14.69 25.67 4.16
N LEU A 93 14.97 24.58 4.89
CA LEU A 93 16.20 23.79 4.74
C LEU A 93 16.32 23.18 3.33
N GLU A 94 15.22 22.72 2.75
CA GLU A 94 15.19 22.22 1.36
C GLU A 94 15.53 23.33 0.35
N GLN A 95 14.98 24.53 0.53
CA GLN A 95 15.31 25.68 -0.31
C GLN A 95 16.78 26.06 -0.20
N ASP A 96 17.34 26.09 1.01
CA ASP A 96 18.76 26.35 1.24
C ASP A 96 19.66 25.33 0.52
N LEU A 97 19.27 24.06 0.51
CA LEU A 97 20.00 23.01 -0.20
C LEU A 97 19.97 23.24 -1.72
N ILE A 98 18.81 23.65 -2.26
CA ILE A 98 18.67 24.02 -3.68
C ILE A 98 19.55 25.21 -4.03
N ILE A 99 19.57 26.25 -3.19
CA ILE A 99 20.39 27.46 -3.39
C ILE A 99 21.87 27.08 -3.41
N LYS A 100 22.35 26.36 -2.39
CA LYS A 100 23.75 25.88 -2.33
C LYS A 100 24.13 25.05 -3.56
N LYS A 101 23.20 24.21 -4.05
CA LYS A 101 23.41 23.44 -5.27
C LYS A 101 23.54 24.36 -6.48
N LEU A 102 22.71 25.38 -6.63
CA LEU A 102 22.81 26.34 -7.74
C LEU A 102 24.10 27.16 -7.68
N GLU A 103 24.53 27.58 -6.49
CA GLU A 103 25.81 28.27 -6.27
C GLU A 103 26.98 27.40 -6.69
N SER A 104 27.00 26.12 -6.30
CA SER A 104 28.04 25.19 -6.72
C SER A 104 28.10 25.03 -8.25
N LYS A 105 26.95 25.05 -8.94
CA LYS A 105 26.89 25.03 -10.41
C LYS A 105 27.44 26.31 -11.02
N LYS A 106 27.12 27.47 -10.44
CA LYS A 106 27.66 28.76 -10.89
C LYS A 106 29.19 28.80 -10.75
N LEU A 107 29.70 28.33 -9.61
CA LEU A 107 31.13 28.26 -9.32
C LEU A 107 31.86 27.29 -10.26
N ALA A 108 31.30 26.10 -10.50
CA ALA A 108 31.87 25.15 -11.45
C ALA A 108 31.99 25.74 -12.87
N LYS A 109 30.97 26.50 -13.28
CA LYS A 109 30.96 27.21 -14.57
C LYS A 109 32.02 28.31 -14.64
N SER A 110 32.20 29.10 -13.58
CA SER A 110 33.23 30.16 -13.55
C SER A 110 34.65 29.60 -13.54
N LEU A 111 34.86 28.42 -12.94
CA LEU A 111 36.15 27.73 -12.91
C LEU A 111 36.46 26.95 -14.19
N GLY A 112 35.61 27.00 -15.22
CA GLY A 112 35.84 26.30 -16.50
C GLY A 112 35.72 24.77 -16.41
N ILE A 113 35.14 24.24 -15.32
CA ILE A 113 34.97 22.79 -15.13
C ILE A 113 33.77 22.34 -15.97
N LYS A 114 33.99 21.43 -16.93
CA LYS A 114 32.91 20.86 -17.76
C LYS A 114 31.91 20.11 -16.88
N MET A 115 30.65 20.56 -16.89
CA MET A 115 29.55 20.06 -16.07
C MET A 115 29.18 18.57 -16.32
N SER A 116 29.69 17.96 -17.39
CA SER A 116 29.57 16.51 -17.66
C SER A 116 30.29 15.64 -16.63
N ILE A 117 31.18 16.21 -15.82
CA ILE A 117 31.86 15.54 -14.70
C ILE A 117 31.02 15.64 -13.42
N ILE A 118 30.12 16.63 -13.34
CA ILE A 118 29.28 16.92 -12.17
C ILE A 118 27.82 16.63 -12.55
N ASN A 119 27.50 15.34 -12.71
CA ASN A 119 26.12 14.88 -12.66
C ASN A 119 25.86 14.37 -11.22
N PRO A 120 25.37 15.22 -10.28
CA PRO A 120 25.21 14.83 -8.89
C PRO A 120 23.85 14.15 -8.69
N LYS A 121 23.55 13.16 -9.54
CA LYS A 121 22.45 12.24 -9.36
C LYS A 121 23.05 10.83 -9.52
N ILE A 122 23.57 10.34 -8.39
CA ILE A 122 23.86 8.93 -8.04
C ILE A 122 25.33 8.47 -7.99
N THR A 123 26.37 9.19 -8.45
CA THR A 123 27.76 8.62 -8.40
C THR A 123 28.87 9.43 -7.74
N PHE A 124 28.71 10.73 -7.44
CA PHE A 124 29.83 11.52 -6.88
C PHE A 124 29.84 11.64 -5.34
N ILE A 125 28.79 11.22 -4.63
CA ILE A 125 28.75 11.26 -3.15
C ILE A 125 29.34 9.97 -2.53
N GLN A 126 29.54 8.91 -3.32
CA GLN A 126 29.80 7.56 -2.79
C GLN A 126 31.27 7.17 -2.54
N ALA A 127 32.25 8.02 -2.83
CA ALA A 127 33.66 7.65 -2.73
C ALA A 127 34.41 8.22 -1.51
N ASN A 128 33.78 9.08 -0.71
CA ASN A 128 34.46 9.79 0.38
C ASN A 128 34.32 9.10 1.75
N SER A 129 33.72 7.92 1.82
CA SER A 129 33.60 7.15 3.06
C SER A 129 33.74 5.64 2.80
N ALA A 130 34.29 4.91 3.76
CA ALA A 130 34.36 3.45 3.70
C ALA A 130 32.96 2.83 3.63
N LYS A 131 31.99 3.41 4.35
CA LYS A 131 30.60 2.95 4.32
C LYS A 131 30.02 2.99 2.91
N ALA A 132 30.18 4.10 2.20
CA ALA A 132 29.64 4.24 0.86
C ALA A 132 30.33 3.29 -0.14
N ARG A 133 31.64 3.03 0.03
CA ARG A 133 32.37 2.03 -0.77
C ARG A 133 31.83 0.62 -0.54
N ILE A 134 31.58 0.23 0.71
CA ILE A 134 30.99 -1.07 1.06
C ILE A 134 29.57 -1.20 0.51
N GLN A 135 28.77 -0.13 0.58
CA GLN A 135 27.43 -0.12 0.00
C GLN A 135 27.43 -0.17 -1.54
N ASN A 136 28.54 0.20 -2.18
CA ASN A 136 28.74 0.04 -3.61
C ASN A 136 29.18 -1.38 -4.01
N HIS A 137 29.45 -2.28 -3.06
CA HIS A 137 29.72 -3.68 -3.37
C HIS A 137 28.52 -4.34 -4.05
N LEU A 138 28.79 -5.29 -4.95
CA LEU A 138 27.75 -6.03 -5.64
C LEU A 138 26.77 -6.69 -4.66
N SER A 139 27.28 -7.35 -3.62
CA SER A 139 26.45 -8.03 -2.60
C SER A 139 25.44 -7.07 -1.96
N TYR A 140 25.88 -5.86 -1.57
CA TYR A 140 24.97 -4.89 -0.98
C TYR A 140 23.91 -4.38 -1.99
N LYS A 141 24.29 -4.16 -3.26
CA LYS A 141 23.35 -3.78 -4.33
C LYS A 141 22.31 -4.88 -4.60
N LEU A 142 22.73 -6.13 -4.64
CA LEU A 142 21.86 -7.29 -4.86
C LEU A 142 20.89 -7.49 -3.68
N GLY A 143 21.40 -7.43 -2.45
CA GLY A 143 20.58 -7.56 -1.25
C GLY A 143 19.55 -6.45 -1.10
N GLN A 144 19.91 -5.21 -1.43
CA GLN A 144 18.93 -4.11 -1.49
C GLN A 144 17.84 -4.38 -2.54
N ALA A 145 18.21 -4.85 -3.73
CA ALA A 145 17.25 -5.16 -4.78
C ALA A 145 16.32 -6.30 -4.37
N LEU A 146 16.82 -7.32 -3.67
CA LEU A 146 16.00 -8.38 -3.11
C LEU A 146 14.96 -7.84 -2.13
N ILE A 147 15.38 -7.05 -1.14
CA ILE A 147 14.47 -6.49 -0.12
C ILE A 147 13.42 -5.56 -0.75
N ALA A 148 13.79 -4.81 -1.78
CA ALA A 148 12.87 -3.91 -2.47
C ALA A 148 11.81 -4.69 -3.28
N ASN A 149 12.22 -5.76 -3.97
CA ASN A 149 11.33 -6.52 -4.86
C ASN A 149 10.52 -7.60 -4.12
N SER A 150 10.91 -8.01 -2.92
CA SER A 150 10.22 -9.04 -2.14
C SER A 150 8.86 -8.62 -1.57
N LYS A 151 8.50 -7.32 -1.68
CA LYS A 151 7.26 -6.76 -1.12
C LYS A 151 6.01 -6.98 -1.96
N SER A 152 6.13 -7.57 -3.16
CA SER A 152 4.97 -7.81 -4.04
C SER A 152 5.20 -9.00 -4.96
N ILE A 153 4.11 -9.68 -5.35
CA ILE A 153 4.14 -10.81 -6.30
C ILE A 153 4.77 -10.39 -7.63
N LEU A 154 4.40 -9.21 -8.15
CA LEU A 154 4.98 -8.67 -9.38
C LEU A 154 6.47 -8.35 -9.25
N GLY A 155 6.90 -7.95 -8.05
CA GLY A 155 8.32 -7.77 -7.72
C GLY A 155 9.11 -9.07 -7.81
N TYR A 156 8.58 -10.19 -7.29
CA TYR A 156 9.19 -11.51 -7.44
C TYR A 156 9.34 -11.96 -8.90
N ILE A 157 8.34 -11.70 -9.73
CA ILE A 157 8.39 -12.06 -11.17
C ILE A 157 9.48 -11.26 -11.90
N ARG A 158 9.63 -9.97 -11.56
CA ARG A 158 10.64 -9.07 -12.19
C ARG A 158 12.05 -9.30 -11.65
N MET A 159 12.16 -9.96 -10.51
CA MET A 159 13.37 -10.05 -9.70
C MET A 159 14.58 -10.62 -10.45
N PRO A 160 14.48 -11.73 -11.22
CA PRO A 160 15.62 -12.26 -11.98
C PRO A 160 16.23 -11.25 -12.97
N TYR A 161 15.37 -10.48 -13.67
CA TYR A 161 15.80 -9.47 -14.62
C TYR A 161 16.50 -8.29 -13.93
N VAL A 162 15.98 -7.86 -12.78
CA VAL A 162 16.58 -6.78 -11.97
C VAL A 162 17.97 -7.19 -11.48
N LEU A 163 18.13 -8.41 -10.97
CA LEU A 163 19.42 -8.91 -10.48
C LEU A 163 20.45 -9.02 -11.63
N SER A 164 20.05 -9.57 -12.79
CA SER A 164 20.92 -9.65 -13.96
C SER A 164 21.42 -8.26 -14.37
N TYR A 165 20.49 -7.30 -14.49
CA TYR A 165 20.84 -5.93 -14.85
C TYR A 165 21.82 -5.28 -13.87
N ILE A 166 21.62 -5.48 -12.56
CA ILE A 166 22.53 -4.93 -11.53
C ILE A 166 23.93 -5.53 -11.68
N LYS A 167 24.04 -6.83 -11.92
CA LYS A 167 25.32 -7.52 -12.11
C LYS A 167 26.06 -7.01 -13.34
N ASP A 168 25.37 -6.89 -14.47
CA ASP A 168 25.96 -6.40 -15.72
C ASP A 168 26.40 -4.94 -15.61
N LYS A 169 25.54 -4.09 -15.02
CA LYS A 169 25.84 -2.69 -14.78
C LYS A 169 27.05 -2.53 -13.84
N HIS A 170 27.12 -3.29 -12.76
CA HIS A 170 28.25 -3.23 -11.84
C HIS A 170 29.57 -3.63 -12.50
N LYS A 171 29.55 -4.67 -13.35
CA LYS A 171 30.70 -5.08 -14.16
C LYS A 171 31.14 -3.98 -15.13
N PHE A 172 30.19 -3.30 -15.77
CA PHE A 172 30.48 -2.16 -16.63
C PHE A 172 31.09 -0.99 -15.84
N GLU A 173 30.55 -0.66 -14.67
CA GLU A 173 31.09 0.37 -13.76
C GLU A 173 32.54 0.07 -13.34
N GLN A 174 32.86 -1.19 -13.01
CA GLN A 174 34.22 -1.60 -12.66
C GLN A 174 35.20 -1.40 -13.84
N LYS A 175 34.83 -1.86 -15.04
CA LYS A 175 35.66 -1.68 -16.25
C LYS A 175 35.91 -0.20 -16.56
N ALA A 176 34.85 0.61 -16.52
CA ALA A 176 34.97 2.05 -16.76
C ALA A 176 35.86 2.75 -15.71
N TYR A 177 35.87 2.27 -14.48
CA TYR A 177 36.77 2.77 -13.44
C TYR A 177 38.23 2.35 -13.69
N GLU A 178 38.47 1.09 -14.05
CA GLU A 178 39.81 0.59 -14.42
C GLU A 178 40.40 1.36 -15.60
N GLU A 179 39.60 1.64 -16.64
CA GLU A 179 40.00 2.46 -17.79
C GLU A 179 40.41 3.87 -17.38
N LYS A 180 39.63 4.51 -16.50
CA LYS A 180 39.96 5.85 -15.97
C LYS A 180 41.25 5.87 -15.14
N ILE A 181 41.52 4.83 -14.35
CA ILE A 181 42.78 4.73 -13.60
C ILE A 181 43.97 4.52 -14.55
N LYS A 182 43.78 3.74 -15.63
CA LYS A 182 44.81 3.56 -16.67
C LYS A 182 45.16 4.88 -17.36
N GLU A 183 44.15 5.70 -17.65
CA GLU A 183 44.34 7.03 -18.25
C GLU A 183 44.98 8.02 -17.25
N ASN A 184 44.59 7.96 -15.98
CA ASN A 184 45.13 8.83 -14.93
C ASN A 184 45.23 8.08 -13.58
N PRO A 185 46.43 7.61 -13.20
CA PRO A 185 46.64 6.87 -11.95
C PRO A 185 46.23 7.61 -10.69
N ASN A 186 46.20 8.95 -10.71
CA ASN A 186 45.80 9.77 -9.56
C ASN A 186 44.29 9.68 -9.25
N LEU A 187 43.49 9.07 -10.13
CA LEU A 187 42.06 8.81 -9.91
C LEU A 187 41.81 7.54 -9.08
N ALA A 188 42.85 6.77 -8.77
CA ALA A 188 42.73 5.59 -7.93
C ALA A 188 42.26 5.96 -6.51
N LEU A 189 41.19 5.30 -6.07
CA LEU A 189 40.71 5.42 -4.70
C LEU A 189 41.76 4.86 -3.73
N PRO A 190 41.98 5.52 -2.58
CA PRO A 190 42.89 5.01 -1.58
C PRO A 190 42.36 3.68 -0.99
N PRO A 191 43.19 2.90 -0.27
CA PRO A 191 42.75 1.66 0.39
C PRO A 191 41.54 1.88 1.31
N LEU A 192 40.75 0.84 1.58
CA LEU A 192 39.50 1.00 2.35
C LEU A 192 39.78 1.38 3.82
N GLU A 193 40.92 0.94 4.33
CA GLU A 193 41.41 1.12 5.69
C GLU A 193 41.85 2.55 5.98
N THR A 194 42.16 3.35 4.94
CA THR A 194 42.61 4.74 5.11
C THR A 194 41.47 5.71 5.37
N TYR A 195 40.21 5.25 5.29
CA TYR A 195 39.04 6.08 5.50
C TYR A 195 38.74 6.21 7.01
N PRO A 196 38.43 7.43 7.50
CA PRO A 196 38.16 7.65 8.93
C PRO A 196 37.03 6.79 9.51
N ASP A 197 36.03 6.45 8.69
CA ASP A 197 34.85 5.65 9.08
C ASP A 197 35.02 4.14 8.88
N TYR A 198 36.23 3.65 8.56
CA TYR A 198 36.47 2.24 8.22
C TYR A 198 35.93 1.26 9.26
N ASN A 199 36.25 1.47 10.54
CA ASN A 199 35.82 0.59 11.63
C ASN A 199 34.30 0.54 11.79
N GLU A 200 33.62 1.66 11.56
CA GLU A 200 32.16 1.71 11.58
C GLU A 200 31.55 1.03 10.34
N ALA A 201 32.17 1.26 9.19
CA ALA A 201 31.75 0.72 7.91
C ALA A 201 31.85 -0.82 7.85
N LEU A 202 32.78 -1.44 8.58
CA LEU A 202 32.86 -2.90 8.67
C LEU A 202 31.54 -3.54 9.15
N LYS A 203 30.77 -2.86 10.00
CA LYS A 203 29.45 -3.33 10.45
C LYS A 203 28.44 -3.44 9.31
N GLU A 204 28.61 -2.69 8.21
CA GLU A 204 27.76 -2.80 7.03
C GLU A 204 27.94 -4.13 6.30
N LYS A 205 29.12 -4.78 6.38
CA LYS A 205 29.30 -6.14 5.83
C LYS A 205 28.53 -7.19 6.64
N GLU A 206 28.35 -6.94 7.92
CA GLU A 206 27.59 -7.83 8.82
C GLU A 206 26.07 -7.65 8.73
N CYS A 207 25.60 -6.60 8.07
CA CYS A 207 24.18 -6.29 8.00
C CYS A 207 23.42 -7.32 7.14
N PHE A 208 22.13 -7.48 7.46
CA PHE A 208 21.24 -8.41 6.76
C PHE A 208 21.25 -8.20 5.24
N THR A 209 21.17 -6.94 4.80
CA THR A 209 21.19 -6.58 3.38
C THR A 209 22.45 -7.10 2.67
N TYR A 210 23.62 -6.95 3.28
CA TYR A 210 24.88 -7.38 2.67
C TYR A 210 24.94 -8.90 2.56
N LYS A 211 24.68 -9.60 3.67
CA LYS A 211 24.66 -11.07 3.74
C LYS A 211 23.65 -11.69 2.78
N LEU A 212 22.50 -11.06 2.63
CA LEU A 212 21.45 -11.52 1.74
C LEU A 212 21.90 -11.50 0.27
N GLY A 213 22.59 -10.45 -0.17
CA GLY A 213 23.10 -10.41 -1.54
C GLY A 213 24.42 -11.16 -1.75
N GLU A 214 25.12 -11.52 -0.68
CA GLU A 214 26.29 -12.42 -0.72
C GLU A 214 25.88 -13.89 -0.89
N ALA A 215 24.71 -14.28 -0.39
CA ALA A 215 24.15 -15.62 -0.53
C ALA A 215 23.58 -15.94 -1.93
N LEU A 216 23.77 -15.04 -2.90
CA LEU A 216 23.15 -15.02 -4.23
C LEU A 216 24.16 -15.39 -5.32
#